data_AF-K3X397-F1
#
_entry.id   AF-K3X397-F1
#
_cell.length_a   1.000
_cell.length_b   1.000
_cell.length_c   1.000
_cell.angle_alpha   90.00
_cell.angle_beta   90.00
_cell.angle_gamma   90.00
#
_symmetry.space_group_name_H-M   'P 1'
#
loop_
_entity.id
_entity.type
_entity.pdbx_description
1 polymer ?
#
loop_
_entity_poly.entity_id
_entity_poly.type
_entity_poly.pdbx_seq_one_letter_code
_entity_poly.pdbx_strand_id
1 'polypeptide(L)'
;MSQGAIDDEDEGETVVITAVAGSPRAIRVAPSDIDTCIGFSTTRCVATILGLLLVLTDIPRTGFGLSSMKDYVTVVGLDTILYFGPYAYHVLHVVKQENATFYDASAGITTDAIDVWAYKFDSLSIPTRALAAHLNVTMYPRCVLYLEPCSDTTLPLGTTFTMLDGMISAVIKQYFSAPNASVAFHFVTKSQWIDRLHHFLVKPFARHTELRTHSVHYFAPSVVHDQAHLRICHPRWYRFSQSDQLMLCNLPVQWMSAHPERGASVQVPIWEHLALRLQSLKTQYPELQLDLTVITSQLVLWNKSWVYLPIVRYAAQTLEISTIVRGQRCVTATTGEDPETPILNCSTVFVDDYRYERALVLNDAEGWYTSTTLLRGAGQLFIWIRIASLALGCYAARTVELKFHRAKWYTKLYYTASALIKIPSHVIIYGNWLPIVCYAVAHFIDGALIHLISNTVWSTVNGAIDFQPVKYFTIASIQMRNIWFVALYLKLATIAYQKVLLAAQAPAHVAY
;
A
#
# COMPACT_ATOMS: atom_id res chain seq x y z
N MET A 1 -44.45 -64.84 -39.91
CA MET A 1 -44.10 -63.56 -39.27
C MET A 1 -42.59 -63.46 -39.31
N SER A 2 -42.08 -62.54 -40.13
CA SER A 2 -40.68 -62.40 -40.54
C SER A 2 -40.21 -60.98 -40.19
N GLN A 3 -38.89 -60.81 -40.16
CA GLN A 3 -38.08 -59.61 -39.88
C GLN A 3 -37.67 -59.48 -38.41
N GLY A 4 -36.39 -59.34 -38.07
CA GLY A 4 -35.18 -59.24 -38.88
C GLY A 4 -34.02 -58.87 -37.96
N ALA A 5 -32.89 -59.53 -38.14
CA ALA A 5 -31.64 -59.25 -37.45
C ALA A 5 -31.14 -57.83 -37.75
N ILE A 6 -30.61 -57.15 -36.74
CA ILE A 6 -29.64 -56.07 -36.90
C ILE A 6 -28.46 -56.48 -36.04
N ASP A 7 -27.50 -57.14 -36.68
CA ASP A 7 -26.12 -57.19 -36.22
C ASP A 7 -25.57 -55.77 -36.36
N ASP A 8 -25.41 -55.05 -35.25
CA ASP A 8 -24.56 -53.87 -35.19
C ASP A 8 -23.10 -54.37 -35.18
N GLU A 9 -22.53 -54.56 -36.37
CA GLU A 9 -21.08 -54.63 -36.53
C GLU A 9 -20.48 -53.31 -36.03
N ASP A 10 -19.73 -53.37 -34.94
CA ASP A 10 -18.84 -52.29 -34.47
C ASP A 10 -17.81 -51.99 -35.59
N GLU A 11 -18.16 -51.07 -36.50
CA GLU A 11 -17.28 -50.51 -37.51
C GLU A 11 -16.17 -49.70 -36.82
N GLY A 12 -15.11 -50.39 -36.38
CA GLY A 12 -13.87 -49.75 -35.95
C GLY A 12 -13.19 -49.04 -37.11
N GLU A 13 -12.95 -47.74 -36.95
CA GLU A 13 -12.28 -46.90 -37.95
C GLU A 13 -10.80 -47.30 -38.07
N THR A 14 -10.41 -47.88 -39.21
CA THR A 14 -9.00 -48.21 -39.47
C THR A 14 -8.24 -46.96 -39.92
N VAL A 15 -7.46 -46.39 -39.01
CA VAL A 15 -6.55 -45.28 -39.32
C VAL A 15 -5.20 -45.84 -39.75
N VAL A 16 -4.76 -45.51 -40.97
CA VAL A 16 -3.44 -45.88 -41.49
C VAL A 16 -2.44 -44.78 -41.13
N ILE A 17 -1.54 -45.07 -40.20
CA ILE A 17 -0.45 -44.14 -39.86
C ILE A 17 0.76 -44.47 -40.74
N THR A 18 1.10 -43.55 -41.64
CA THR A 18 2.31 -43.64 -42.46
C THR A 18 3.46 -42.98 -41.72
N ALA A 19 4.42 -43.77 -41.22
CA ALA A 19 5.64 -43.23 -40.65
C ALA A 19 6.54 -42.64 -41.76
N VAL A 20 7.22 -41.53 -41.47
CA VAL A 20 8.11 -40.82 -42.42
C VAL A 20 9.25 -41.72 -42.93
N ALA A 21 9.55 -42.81 -42.24
CA ALA A 21 10.37 -43.90 -42.73
C ALA A 21 9.90 -45.24 -42.12
N GLY A 22 8.94 -45.90 -42.75
CA GLY A 22 8.50 -47.25 -42.35
C GLY A 22 7.21 -47.69 -43.05
N SER A 23 7.04 -49.00 -43.25
CA SER A 23 5.84 -49.58 -43.84
C SER A 23 4.59 -49.19 -43.04
N PRO A 24 3.48 -48.84 -43.70
CA PRO A 24 2.25 -48.43 -43.02
C PRO A 24 1.75 -49.58 -42.13
N ARG A 25 1.54 -49.29 -40.85
CA ARG A 25 0.86 -50.19 -39.91
C ARG A 25 -0.59 -49.73 -39.75
N ALA A 26 -1.53 -50.58 -40.12
CA ALA A 26 -2.94 -50.37 -39.81
C ALA A 26 -3.17 -50.68 -38.33
N ILE A 27 -3.52 -49.65 -37.55
CA ILE A 27 -3.89 -49.80 -36.15
C ILE A 27 -5.41 -49.61 -36.10
N ARG A 28 -6.14 -50.63 -35.63
CA ARG A 28 -7.57 -50.46 -35.30
C ARG A 28 -7.68 -49.62 -34.05
N VAL A 29 -8.24 -48.43 -34.19
CA VAL A 29 -8.60 -47.56 -33.06
C VAL A 29 -10.11 -47.73 -32.86
N ALA A 30 -10.54 -47.99 -31.63
CA ALA A 30 -11.98 -48.03 -31.33
C ALA A 30 -12.63 -46.67 -31.70
N PRO A 31 -13.90 -46.65 -32.14
CA PRO A 31 -14.59 -45.41 -32.48
C PRO A 31 -14.55 -44.46 -31.27
N SER A 32 -13.75 -43.40 -31.36
CA SER A 32 -13.53 -42.49 -30.24
C SER A 32 -14.66 -41.47 -30.18
N ASP A 33 -15.77 -41.82 -29.53
CA ASP A 33 -16.82 -40.85 -29.23
C ASP A 33 -16.45 -40.04 -27.98
N ILE A 34 -15.98 -38.80 -28.21
CA ILE A 34 -15.58 -37.83 -27.18
C ILE A 34 -16.69 -37.66 -26.12
N ASP A 35 -17.96 -37.82 -26.49
CA ASP A 35 -19.09 -37.62 -25.60
C ASP A 35 -19.35 -38.81 -24.67
N THR A 36 -18.90 -40.01 -25.05
CA THR A 36 -18.93 -41.20 -24.18
C THR A 36 -17.75 -41.26 -23.22
N CYS A 37 -16.56 -40.77 -23.63
CA CYS A 37 -15.36 -40.84 -22.79
C CYS A 37 -15.32 -39.77 -21.69
N ILE A 38 -15.95 -38.60 -21.89
CA ILE A 38 -15.91 -37.49 -20.94
C ILE A 38 -17.33 -36.95 -20.70
N GLY A 39 -17.87 -37.28 -19.52
CA GLY A 39 -19.15 -36.76 -19.04
C GLY A 39 -19.15 -35.24 -18.87
N PHE A 40 -20.24 -34.60 -19.27
CA PHE A 40 -20.42 -33.16 -19.09
C PHE A 40 -20.68 -32.84 -17.60
N SER A 41 -19.98 -31.84 -17.07
CA SER A 41 -20.13 -31.39 -15.70
C SER A 41 -20.42 -29.89 -15.66
N THR A 42 -21.56 -29.51 -15.10
CA THR A 42 -21.99 -28.10 -14.99
C THR A 42 -20.99 -27.26 -14.20
N THR A 43 -20.39 -27.81 -13.14
CA THR A 43 -19.40 -27.10 -12.33
C THR A 43 -18.11 -26.82 -13.10
N ARG A 44 -17.61 -27.81 -13.86
CA ARG A 44 -16.47 -27.62 -14.77
C ARG A 44 -16.78 -26.61 -15.85
N CYS A 45 -18.01 -26.64 -16.39
CA CYS A 45 -18.46 -25.68 -17.39
C CYS A 45 -18.40 -24.24 -16.86
N VAL A 46 -19.02 -23.98 -15.71
CA VAL A 46 -19.01 -22.65 -15.08
C VAL A 46 -17.58 -22.20 -14.77
N ALA A 47 -16.75 -23.07 -14.20
CA ALA A 47 -15.35 -22.73 -13.88
C ALA A 47 -14.52 -22.43 -15.14
N THR A 48 -14.72 -23.18 -16.23
CA THR A 48 -14.04 -22.95 -17.52
C THR A 48 -14.47 -21.61 -18.11
N ILE A 49 -15.77 -21.31 -18.13
CA ILE A 49 -16.30 -20.03 -18.64
C ILE A 49 -15.75 -18.86 -17.82
N LEU A 50 -15.83 -18.92 -16.49
CA LEU A 50 -15.32 -17.87 -15.61
C LEU A 50 -13.81 -17.66 -15.78
N GLY A 51 -13.03 -18.75 -15.84
CA GLY A 51 -11.58 -18.68 -16.05
C GLY A 51 -11.21 -18.06 -17.40
N LEU A 52 -11.91 -18.44 -18.47
CA LEU A 52 -11.71 -17.86 -19.79
C LEU A 52 -12.10 -16.38 -19.82
N LEU A 53 -13.24 -16.01 -19.23
CA LEU A 53 -13.67 -14.61 -19.14
C LEU A 53 -12.63 -13.76 -18.39
N LEU A 54 -12.13 -14.22 -17.24
CA LEU A 54 -11.13 -13.49 -16.46
C LEU A 54 -9.84 -13.23 -17.26
N VAL A 55 -9.38 -14.20 -18.04
CA VAL A 55 -8.16 -14.04 -18.84
C VAL A 55 -8.42 -13.21 -20.09
N LEU A 56 -9.51 -13.46 -20.81
CA LEU A 56 -9.84 -12.71 -22.03
C LEU A 56 -10.11 -11.23 -21.76
N THR A 57 -10.66 -10.93 -20.57
CA THR A 57 -10.91 -9.56 -20.12
C THR A 57 -9.75 -8.96 -19.32
N ASP A 58 -8.60 -9.62 -19.20
CA ASP A 58 -7.49 -9.11 -18.40
C ASP A 58 -7.10 -7.68 -18.80
N ILE A 59 -6.78 -7.44 -20.07
CA ILE A 59 -6.43 -6.10 -20.58
C ILE A 59 -7.60 -5.11 -20.52
N PRO A 60 -8.82 -5.42 -21.00
CA PRO A 60 -9.97 -4.51 -20.86
C PRO A 60 -10.25 -4.10 -19.41
N ARG A 61 -10.03 -5.00 -18.45
CA ARG A 61 -10.32 -4.78 -17.02
C ARG A 61 -9.20 -4.07 -16.27
N THR A 62 -7.94 -4.32 -16.65
CA THR A 62 -6.77 -3.88 -15.87
C THR A 62 -5.82 -2.97 -16.64
N GLY A 63 -6.11 -2.68 -17.91
CA GLY A 63 -5.29 -1.85 -18.79
C GLY A 63 -3.99 -2.52 -19.24
N PHE A 64 -3.26 -1.86 -20.15
CA PHE A 64 -1.95 -2.34 -20.62
C PHE A 64 -0.79 -1.99 -19.67
N GLY A 65 -0.97 -1.02 -18.79
CA GLY A 65 0.05 -0.47 -17.91
C GLY A 65 -0.30 0.95 -17.49
N LEU A 66 0.63 1.62 -16.84
CA LEU A 66 0.48 3.02 -16.41
C LEU A 66 0.89 3.93 -17.57
N SER A 67 -0.07 4.36 -18.39
CA SER A 67 0.17 5.28 -19.53
C SER A 67 0.40 6.73 -19.09
N SER A 68 -0.29 7.13 -18.03
CA SER A 68 -0.24 8.46 -17.44
C SER A 68 -0.51 8.29 -15.95
N MET A 69 0.40 8.80 -15.12
CA MET A 69 0.22 8.77 -13.66
C MET A 69 -0.87 9.74 -13.21
N LYS A 70 -1.15 10.78 -14.01
CA LYS A 70 -2.17 11.81 -13.71
C LYS A 70 -3.58 11.23 -13.58
N ASP A 71 -3.82 10.10 -14.20
CA ASP A 71 -5.16 9.49 -14.25
C ASP A 71 -5.49 8.77 -12.92
N TYR A 72 -4.47 8.45 -12.12
CA TYR A 72 -4.58 7.64 -10.90
C TYR A 72 -4.21 8.41 -9.63
N VAL A 73 -3.29 9.37 -9.74
CA VAL A 73 -2.69 10.07 -8.60
C VAL A 73 -2.40 11.54 -8.93
N THR A 74 -2.30 12.37 -7.90
CA THR A 74 -1.94 13.77 -8.06
C THR A 74 -0.45 13.90 -8.39
N VAL A 75 -0.13 14.46 -9.56
CA VAL A 75 1.26 14.74 -9.96
C VAL A 75 1.68 16.09 -9.39
N VAL A 76 2.79 16.12 -8.65
CA VAL A 76 3.28 17.33 -7.96
C VAL A 76 4.62 17.81 -8.50
N GLY A 77 5.32 16.99 -9.28
CA GLY A 77 6.55 17.36 -9.96
C GLY A 77 6.85 16.43 -11.15
N LEU A 78 7.97 16.68 -11.83
CA LEU A 78 8.49 15.74 -12.83
C LEU A 78 8.74 14.39 -12.16
N ASP A 79 8.15 13.33 -12.71
CA ASP A 79 8.26 11.94 -12.21
C ASP A 79 7.85 11.74 -10.73
N THR A 80 7.22 12.76 -10.12
CA THR A 80 6.89 12.80 -8.70
C THR A 80 5.39 12.82 -8.49
N ILE A 81 4.89 11.79 -7.84
CA ILE A 81 3.48 11.63 -7.53
C ILE A 81 3.23 11.75 -6.04
N LEU A 82 2.06 12.28 -5.68
CA LEU A 82 1.50 12.24 -4.34
C LEU A 82 0.49 11.10 -4.31
N TYR A 83 0.85 10.06 -3.57
CA TYR A 83 0.05 8.84 -3.52
C TYR A 83 -0.80 8.76 -2.26
N PHE A 84 -0.45 9.55 -1.23
CA PHE A 84 -1.19 9.68 0.02
C PHE A 84 -1.06 11.12 0.52
N GLY A 85 -2.15 11.68 1.06
CA GLY A 85 -2.22 13.09 1.42
C GLY A 85 -2.44 14.01 0.21
N PRO A 86 -2.25 15.33 0.38
CA PRO A 86 -1.71 15.98 1.57
C PRO A 86 -2.83 16.16 2.60
N TYR A 87 -2.66 15.61 3.79
CA TYR A 87 -3.58 15.81 4.90
C TYR A 87 -3.03 16.85 5.86
N ALA A 88 -3.90 17.73 6.32
CA ALA A 88 -3.64 18.70 7.36
C ALA A 88 -4.91 18.75 8.22
N TYR A 89 -4.82 18.29 9.46
CA TYR A 89 -5.99 18.14 10.30
C TYR A 89 -5.67 18.40 11.76
N HIS A 90 -6.70 18.88 12.44
CA HIS A 90 -6.65 19.14 13.87
C HIS A 90 -7.03 17.87 14.62
N VAL A 91 -6.23 17.51 15.62
CA VAL A 91 -6.47 16.31 16.43
C VAL A 91 -7.10 16.69 17.76
N LEU A 92 -6.56 17.73 18.41
CA LEU A 92 -6.97 18.08 19.76
C LEU A 92 -6.65 19.53 20.12
N HIS A 93 -7.58 20.23 20.77
CA HIS A 93 -7.35 21.53 21.39
C HIS A 93 -7.97 21.53 22.79
N VAL A 94 -7.21 21.07 23.78
CA VAL A 94 -7.71 20.98 25.16
C VAL A 94 -7.30 22.20 25.95
N VAL A 95 -8.29 22.82 26.58
CA VAL A 95 -8.11 23.90 27.54
C VAL A 95 -8.41 23.38 28.94
N LYS A 96 -7.49 23.64 29.87
CA LYS A 96 -7.62 23.36 31.30
C LYS A 96 -8.24 24.58 31.99
N GLN A 97 -9.38 24.37 32.61
CA GLN A 97 -10.04 25.39 33.43
C GLN A 97 -9.49 25.40 34.86
N GLU A 98 -9.80 26.45 35.63
CA GLU A 98 -9.33 26.65 37.01
C GLU A 98 -9.73 25.49 37.95
N ASN A 99 -10.84 24.81 37.68
CA ASN A 99 -11.31 23.64 38.46
C ASN A 99 -10.66 22.31 38.04
N ALA A 100 -9.58 22.34 37.25
CA ALA A 100 -8.97 21.15 36.64
C ALA A 100 -9.94 20.34 35.74
N THR A 101 -11.01 20.98 35.27
CA THR A 101 -11.86 20.47 34.19
C THR A 101 -11.20 20.74 32.86
N PHE A 102 -11.41 19.84 31.91
CA PHE A 102 -10.84 19.90 30.57
C PHE A 102 -11.97 19.94 29.56
N TYR A 103 -11.88 20.81 28.57
CA TYR A 103 -12.83 20.83 27.47
C TYR A 103 -12.09 20.96 26.14
N ASP A 104 -12.63 20.33 25.11
CA ASP A 104 -12.18 20.51 23.75
C ASP A 104 -12.78 21.79 23.16
N ALA A 105 -11.93 22.71 22.75
CA ALA A 105 -12.34 23.98 22.14
C ALA A 105 -12.33 23.93 20.59
N SER A 106 -12.18 22.75 19.98
CA SER A 106 -11.90 22.62 18.55
C SER A 106 -13.10 22.70 17.59
N ALA A 107 -14.36 22.61 18.03
CA ALA A 107 -15.50 22.70 17.11
C ALA A 107 -16.85 23.08 17.76
N GLY A 108 -16.86 23.61 18.99
CA GLY A 108 -18.10 23.91 19.71
C GLY A 108 -18.90 22.66 20.14
N ILE A 109 -18.35 21.47 19.94
CA ILE A 109 -18.87 20.20 20.45
C ILE A 109 -18.04 19.85 21.69
N THR A 110 -18.70 19.74 22.85
CA THR A 110 -18.05 19.31 24.09
C THR A 110 -17.83 17.80 24.04
N THR A 111 -16.66 17.36 23.59
CA THR A 111 -16.22 15.97 23.71
C THR A 111 -15.40 15.81 24.98
N ASP A 112 -15.70 14.79 25.79
CA ASP A 112 -14.96 14.52 27.05
C ASP A 112 -13.78 13.54 26.86
N ALA A 113 -13.65 12.98 25.66
CA ALA A 113 -12.63 12.00 25.32
C ALA A 113 -12.25 12.06 23.83
N ILE A 114 -11.06 11.56 23.51
CA ILE A 114 -10.51 11.46 22.15
C ILE A 114 -10.24 10.00 21.79
N ASP A 115 -10.33 9.63 20.52
CA ASP A 115 -10.04 8.26 20.10
C ASP A 115 -8.60 7.84 20.42
N VAL A 116 -8.45 6.66 21.06
CA VAL A 116 -7.15 6.03 21.35
C VAL A 116 -6.33 5.86 20.06
N TRP A 117 -7.00 5.73 18.92
CA TRP A 117 -6.37 5.57 17.62
C TRP A 117 -5.32 6.64 17.33
N ALA A 118 -5.63 7.91 17.58
CA ALA A 118 -4.73 9.03 17.30
C ALA A 118 -3.41 8.96 18.07
N TYR A 119 -3.39 8.33 19.24
CA TYR A 119 -2.18 8.27 20.09
C TYR A 119 -1.56 6.89 20.17
N LYS A 120 -2.21 5.85 19.65
CA LYS A 120 -1.72 4.46 19.71
C LYS A 120 -1.45 3.86 18.33
N PHE A 121 -2.39 3.97 17.40
CA PHE A 121 -2.39 3.24 16.12
C PHE A 121 -1.94 4.11 14.94
N ASP A 122 -2.17 5.42 15.02
CA ASP A 122 -1.70 6.40 14.05
C ASP A 122 -0.17 6.35 13.88
N SER A 123 0.31 6.49 12.66
CA SER A 123 1.74 6.52 12.36
C SER A 123 2.43 7.76 12.97
N LEU A 124 1.74 8.90 13.10
CA LEU A 124 2.25 10.09 13.80
C LEU A 124 2.37 9.88 15.31
N SER A 125 1.73 8.85 15.88
CA SER A 125 1.89 8.52 17.29
C SER A 125 3.20 7.79 17.61
N ILE A 126 3.87 7.22 16.60
CA ILE A 126 5.12 6.47 16.78
C ILE A 126 6.20 7.32 17.46
N PRO A 127 6.54 8.53 16.96
CA PRO A 127 7.60 9.33 17.58
C PRO A 127 7.25 9.75 19.02
N THR A 128 6.00 10.16 19.29
CA THR A 128 5.60 10.60 20.63
C THR A 128 5.64 9.46 21.64
N ARG A 129 5.16 8.26 21.26
CA ARG A 129 5.28 7.05 22.08
C ARG A 129 6.73 6.63 22.29
N ALA A 130 7.57 6.72 21.26
CA ALA A 130 8.98 6.39 21.36
C ALA A 130 9.72 7.34 22.31
N LEU A 131 9.45 8.64 22.23
CA LEU A 131 9.98 9.65 23.15
C LEU A 131 9.53 9.39 24.59
N ALA A 132 8.23 9.17 24.79
CA ALA A 132 7.68 8.88 26.11
C ALA A 132 8.29 7.63 26.75
N ALA A 133 8.46 6.56 25.97
CA ALA A 133 9.13 5.35 26.41
C ALA A 133 10.62 5.57 26.71
N HIS A 134 11.33 6.33 25.86
CA HIS A 134 12.75 6.63 26.03
C HIS A 134 13.02 7.48 27.28
N LEU A 135 12.16 8.47 27.54
CA LEU A 135 12.26 9.41 28.65
C LEU A 135 11.54 8.91 29.92
N ASN A 136 10.96 7.71 29.88
CA ASN A 136 10.21 7.10 30.97
C ASN A 136 9.12 8.02 31.55
N VAL A 137 8.30 8.61 30.67
CA VAL A 137 7.23 9.54 31.04
C VAL A 137 6.05 8.76 31.64
N THR A 138 5.86 8.86 32.95
CA THR A 138 4.81 8.12 33.67
C THR A 138 3.39 8.57 33.35
N MET A 139 3.23 9.79 32.83
CA MET A 139 1.94 10.35 32.41
C MET A 139 1.42 9.70 31.12
N TYR A 140 2.29 9.02 30.36
CA TYR A 140 1.87 8.27 29.18
C TYR A 140 1.18 6.96 29.60
N PRO A 141 -0.08 6.72 29.22
CA PRO A 141 -0.77 5.49 29.58
C PRO A 141 -0.02 4.27 29.03
N ARG A 142 0.20 3.28 29.89
CA ARG A 142 0.88 2.02 29.52
C ARG A 142 0.21 1.32 28.34
N CYS A 143 -1.12 1.44 28.26
CA CYS A 143 -1.88 0.85 27.17
C CYS A 143 -1.58 1.49 25.81
N VAL A 144 -1.29 2.80 25.78
CA VAL A 144 -0.89 3.55 24.58
C VAL A 144 0.52 3.12 24.13
N LEU A 145 1.40 2.79 25.07
CA LEU A 145 2.75 2.28 24.81
C LEU A 145 2.81 0.79 24.41
N TYR A 146 1.66 0.13 24.19
CA TYR A 146 1.57 -1.32 23.95
C TYR A 146 2.13 -2.21 25.07
N LEU A 147 2.21 -1.70 26.30
CA LEU A 147 2.63 -2.49 27.46
C LEU A 147 1.46 -3.31 28.05
N GLU A 148 0.22 -2.91 27.74
CA GLU A 148 -1.02 -3.56 28.15
C GLU A 148 -2.17 -3.23 27.15
N PRO A 149 -3.28 -3.99 27.13
CA PRO A 149 -4.46 -3.63 26.35
C PRO A 149 -5.13 -2.37 26.94
N CYS A 150 -5.74 -1.54 26.09
CA CYS A 150 -6.56 -0.42 26.58
C CYS A 150 -7.95 -0.94 26.95
N SER A 151 -8.53 -0.43 28.03
CA SER A 151 -9.90 -0.78 28.47
C SER A 151 -10.94 -0.28 27.47
N ASP A 152 -10.74 0.93 26.98
CA ASP A 152 -11.68 1.66 26.13
C ASP A 152 -11.05 2.03 24.79
N THR A 153 -11.90 2.40 23.83
CA THR A 153 -11.48 2.93 22.52
C THR A 153 -11.16 4.42 22.54
N THR A 154 -11.42 5.10 23.67
CA THR A 154 -11.19 6.54 23.86
C THR A 154 -10.31 6.82 25.08
N LEU A 155 -9.61 7.95 25.04
CA LEU A 155 -8.79 8.50 26.12
C LEU A 155 -9.47 9.74 26.69
N PRO A 156 -9.65 9.84 28.02
CA PRO A 156 -10.17 11.06 28.65
C PRO A 156 -9.29 12.28 28.34
N LEU A 157 -9.91 13.45 28.13
CA LEU A 157 -9.18 14.67 27.77
C LEU A 157 -8.08 15.05 28.79
N GLY A 158 -8.36 14.92 30.10
CA GLY A 158 -7.38 15.22 31.14
C GLY A 158 -6.15 14.31 31.08
N THR A 159 -6.35 13.03 30.75
CA THR A 159 -5.26 12.08 30.52
C THR A 159 -4.45 12.48 29.29
N THR A 160 -5.10 12.81 28.18
CA THR A 160 -4.41 13.22 26.95
C THR A 160 -3.63 14.52 27.13
N PHE A 161 -4.21 15.52 27.82
CA PHE A 161 -3.55 16.78 28.15
C PHE A 161 -2.28 16.54 28.96
N THR A 162 -2.38 15.81 30.08
CA THR A 162 -1.25 15.55 30.98
C THR A 162 -0.19 14.66 30.33
N MET A 163 -0.60 13.74 29.47
CA MET A 163 0.28 12.90 28.66
C MET A 163 1.16 13.75 27.72
N LEU A 164 0.56 14.65 26.94
CA LEU A 164 1.28 15.50 25.99
C LEU A 164 2.15 16.54 26.70
N ASP A 165 1.61 17.21 27.72
CA ASP A 165 2.34 18.21 28.50
C ASP A 165 3.53 17.60 29.26
N GLY A 166 3.34 16.43 29.87
CA GLY A 166 4.40 15.69 30.57
C GLY A 166 5.51 15.23 29.63
N MET A 167 5.15 14.76 28.43
CA MET A 167 6.13 14.37 27.41
C MET A 167 6.98 15.56 26.96
N ILE A 168 6.36 16.68 26.62
CA ILE A 168 7.09 17.87 26.15
C ILE A 168 7.99 18.40 27.27
N SER A 169 7.49 18.45 28.50
CA SER A 169 8.29 18.87 29.66
C SER A 169 9.52 17.98 29.87
N ALA A 170 9.39 16.66 29.71
CA ALA A 170 10.52 15.74 29.78
C ALA A 170 11.54 15.94 28.65
N VAL A 171 11.06 16.15 27.42
CA VAL A 171 11.90 16.43 26.24
C VAL A 171 12.71 17.71 26.44
N ILE A 172 12.06 18.80 26.89
CA ILE A 172 12.72 20.08 27.15
C ILE A 172 13.77 19.92 28.24
N LYS A 173 13.39 19.27 29.35
CA LYS A 173 14.29 19.03 30.48
C LYS A 173 15.56 18.27 30.06
N GLN A 174 15.42 17.26 29.21
CA GLN A 174 16.53 16.41 28.81
C GLN A 174 17.41 17.02 27.72
N TYR A 175 16.82 17.68 26.70
CA TYR A 175 17.53 18.05 25.47
C TYR A 175 17.61 19.56 25.22
N PHE A 176 16.71 20.37 25.80
CA PHE A 176 16.57 21.79 25.47
C PHE A 176 16.78 22.74 26.67
N SER A 177 17.36 22.26 27.78
CA SER A 177 17.51 23.04 29.03
C SER A 177 18.72 24.00 29.07
N ALA A 178 19.63 23.94 28.11
CA ALA A 178 20.80 24.82 28.07
C ALA A 178 20.54 26.07 27.19
N PRO A 179 21.09 27.25 27.53
CA PRO A 179 20.88 28.49 26.78
C PRO A 179 21.39 28.48 25.32
N ASN A 180 22.15 27.44 24.93
CA ASN A 180 22.62 27.19 23.56
C ASN A 180 21.96 25.96 22.90
N ALA A 181 20.87 25.42 23.46
CA ALA A 181 20.23 24.20 23.00
C ALA A 181 19.33 24.42 21.76
N SER A 182 19.83 25.12 20.74
CA SER A 182 19.15 25.27 19.45
C SER A 182 19.33 24.07 18.52
N VAL A 183 19.92 22.98 19.01
CA VAL A 183 20.23 21.79 18.21
C VAL A 183 19.00 20.88 18.19
N ALA A 184 18.52 20.58 17.00
CA ALA A 184 17.41 19.63 16.82
C ALA A 184 17.77 18.25 17.39
N PHE A 185 16.83 17.61 18.09
CA PHE A 185 17.04 16.25 18.59
C PHE A 185 16.61 15.25 17.53
N HIS A 186 17.55 14.42 17.06
CA HIS A 186 17.29 13.39 16.05
C HIS A 186 17.35 12.00 16.65
N PHE A 187 16.39 11.14 16.30
CA PHE A 187 16.38 9.75 16.75
C PHE A 187 15.76 8.83 15.70
N VAL A 188 16.01 7.53 15.82
CA VAL A 188 15.50 6.51 14.89
C VAL A 188 14.65 5.51 15.65
N THR A 189 13.48 5.22 15.12
CA THR A 189 12.63 4.14 15.66
C THR A 189 12.64 2.94 14.72
N LYS A 190 12.76 1.75 15.31
CA LYS A 190 12.51 0.49 14.62
C LYS A 190 11.21 -0.11 15.16
N SER A 191 10.15 -0.12 14.35
CA SER A 191 8.85 -0.66 14.73
C SER A 191 8.52 -1.91 13.91
N GLN A 192 7.77 -2.84 14.51
CA GLN A 192 7.11 -3.90 13.75
C GLN A 192 5.78 -3.34 13.26
N TRP A 193 5.60 -3.29 11.94
CA TRP A 193 4.42 -2.68 11.34
C TRP A 193 3.41 -3.76 10.94
N ILE A 194 2.27 -3.79 11.64
CA ILE A 194 1.16 -4.69 11.36
C ILE A 194 -0.08 -3.83 11.14
N ASP A 195 -0.42 -3.64 9.88
CA ASP A 195 -1.56 -2.82 9.45
C ASP A 195 -2.64 -3.71 8.82
N ARG A 196 -2.23 -4.73 8.07
CA ARG A 196 -3.13 -5.55 7.26
C ARG A 196 -3.10 -7.01 7.64
N LEU A 197 -4.19 -7.71 7.31
CA LEU A 197 -4.31 -9.15 7.52
C LEU A 197 -3.11 -9.91 6.93
N HIS A 198 -2.63 -9.52 5.75
CA HIS A 198 -1.50 -10.21 5.15
C HIS A 198 -0.17 -9.99 5.93
N HIS A 199 0.05 -8.83 6.57
CA HIS A 199 1.20 -8.64 7.47
C HIS A 199 1.12 -9.60 8.66
N PHE A 200 -0.09 -9.84 9.17
CA PHE A 200 -0.32 -10.81 10.23
C PHE A 200 -0.10 -12.25 9.75
N LEU A 201 -0.64 -12.63 8.59
CA LEU A 201 -0.51 -13.97 8.03
C LEU A 201 0.93 -14.34 7.68
N VAL A 202 1.72 -13.41 7.16
CA VAL A 202 3.13 -13.66 6.78
C VAL A 202 4.10 -13.52 7.95
N LYS A 203 3.65 -13.03 9.11
CA LYS A 203 4.47 -12.83 10.32
C LYS A 203 5.35 -14.04 10.72
N PRO A 204 4.91 -15.30 10.57
CA PRO A 204 5.76 -16.46 10.85
C PRO A 204 6.99 -16.57 9.92
N PHE A 205 6.86 -16.09 8.68
CA PHE A 205 7.89 -16.23 7.64
C PHE A 205 8.74 -14.96 7.49
N ALA A 206 8.13 -13.79 7.63
CA ALA A 206 8.79 -12.51 7.49
C ALA A 206 8.14 -11.46 8.43
N ARG A 207 8.96 -10.81 9.25
CA ARG A 207 8.51 -9.68 10.08
C ARG A 207 8.70 -8.39 9.30
N HIS A 208 7.60 -7.68 9.03
CA HIS A 208 7.68 -6.35 8.44
C HIS A 208 8.18 -5.36 9.49
N THR A 209 9.41 -4.89 9.34
CA THR A 209 10.00 -3.87 10.22
C THR A 209 10.19 -2.57 9.46
N GLU A 210 9.71 -1.46 10.03
CA GLU A 210 9.92 -0.13 9.50
C GLU A 210 11.00 0.60 10.32
N LEU A 211 11.87 1.33 9.61
CA LEU A 211 12.84 2.25 10.20
C LEU A 211 12.41 3.66 9.85
N ARG A 212 12.15 4.47 10.86
CA ARG A 212 11.74 5.86 10.70
C ARG A 212 12.76 6.77 11.38
N THR A 213 13.14 7.82 10.67
CA THR A 213 14.02 8.88 11.18
C THR A 213 13.16 10.03 11.65
N HIS A 214 13.41 10.50 12.87
CA HIS A 214 12.64 11.57 13.50
C HIS A 214 13.53 12.74 13.85
N SER A 215 12.99 13.95 13.75
CA SER A 215 13.58 15.16 14.33
C SER A 215 12.58 15.88 15.21
N VAL A 216 13.05 16.37 16.35
CA VAL A 216 12.28 17.18 17.29
C VAL A 216 12.91 18.55 17.37
N HIS A 217 12.09 19.56 17.11
CA HIS A 217 12.46 20.97 17.22
C HIS A 217 11.58 21.61 18.27
N TYR A 218 12.20 22.35 19.18
CA TYR A 218 11.50 23.10 20.22
C TYR A 218 11.74 24.60 20.01
N PHE A 219 10.65 25.37 20.00
CA PHE A 219 10.67 26.83 19.93
C PHE A 219 10.16 27.39 21.25
N ALA A 220 11.08 27.97 22.02
CA ALA A 220 10.79 28.55 23.33
C ALA A 220 9.88 29.79 23.22
N PRO A 221 9.18 30.17 24.31
CA PRO A 221 8.24 31.28 24.28
C PRO A 221 8.82 32.63 23.84
N SER A 222 10.07 32.92 24.18
CA SER A 222 10.75 34.16 23.75
C SER A 222 10.86 34.27 22.23
N VAL A 223 11.20 33.16 21.56
CA VAL A 223 11.31 33.10 20.09
C VAL A 223 9.94 33.24 19.42
N VAL A 224 8.91 32.66 20.03
CA VAL A 224 7.52 32.74 19.55
C VAL A 224 6.92 34.13 19.77
N HIS A 225 7.31 34.81 20.85
CA HIS A 225 6.75 36.12 21.21
C HIS A 225 7.32 37.26 20.34
N ASP A 226 8.63 37.27 20.10
CA ASP A 226 9.36 38.38 19.46
C ASP A 226 9.24 38.43 17.93
N GLN A 227 8.82 37.34 17.28
CA GLN A 227 8.73 37.30 15.83
C GLN A 227 7.28 37.28 15.35
N ALA A 228 6.83 38.42 14.80
CA ALA A 228 5.58 38.52 14.03
C ALA A 228 5.51 37.54 12.84
N HIS A 229 6.64 36.91 12.49
CA HIS A 229 6.72 35.79 11.56
C HIS A 229 7.72 34.77 12.11
N LEU A 230 7.22 33.66 12.69
CA LEU A 230 8.06 32.54 13.07
C LEU A 230 8.82 32.07 11.81
N ARG A 231 10.11 32.38 11.73
CA ARG A 231 10.94 32.18 10.54
C ARG A 231 11.47 30.73 10.47
N ILE A 232 10.55 29.75 10.52
CA ILE A 232 10.83 28.30 10.60
C ILE A 232 11.81 27.82 9.53
N CYS A 233 11.68 28.32 8.29
CA CYS A 233 12.53 27.95 7.16
C CYS A 233 13.40 29.12 6.63
N HIS A 234 13.70 30.13 7.45
CA HIS A 234 14.36 31.34 6.94
C HIS A 234 15.87 31.17 6.71
N PRO A 235 16.43 31.75 5.63
CA PRO A 235 17.84 31.64 5.28
C PRO A 235 18.91 32.10 6.26
N ARG A 236 18.54 32.78 7.35
CA ARG A 236 19.53 33.28 8.32
C ARG A 236 19.96 32.19 9.31
N TRP A 237 19.19 31.11 9.40
CA TRP A 237 19.53 29.91 10.17
C TRP A 237 20.55 29.02 9.44
N TYR A 238 20.83 29.27 8.15
CA TYR A 238 21.86 28.56 7.36
C TYR A 238 23.32 28.78 7.81
N ARG A 239 23.57 29.59 8.86
CA ARG A 239 24.91 29.70 9.47
C ARG A 239 25.22 28.58 10.46
N PHE A 240 24.21 27.84 10.91
CA PHE A 240 24.39 26.63 11.71
C PHE A 240 24.17 25.39 10.81
N SER A 241 24.79 24.28 11.18
CA SER A 241 24.91 23.05 10.38
C SER A 241 23.60 22.63 9.69
N GLN A 242 23.65 21.99 8.51
CA GLN A 242 22.49 21.37 7.85
C GLN A 242 21.68 20.45 8.79
N SER A 243 22.30 19.96 9.86
CA SER A 243 21.70 19.12 10.91
C SER A 243 20.65 19.84 11.77
N ASP A 244 20.61 21.17 11.81
CA ASP A 244 19.69 21.94 12.68
C ASP A 244 18.40 22.38 11.97
N GLN A 245 18.31 22.17 10.65
CA GLN A 245 17.17 22.60 9.86
C GLN A 245 16.02 21.60 9.93
N LEU A 246 14.78 22.09 10.03
CA LEU A 246 13.60 21.24 9.91
C LEU A 246 13.61 20.53 8.55
N MET A 247 13.33 19.22 8.55
CA MET A 247 13.29 18.40 7.33
C MET A 247 12.33 18.99 6.28
N LEU A 248 11.26 19.66 6.71
CA LEU A 248 10.29 20.36 5.87
C LEU A 248 10.95 21.41 4.95
N CYS A 249 11.99 22.10 5.42
CA CYS A 249 12.54 23.24 4.70
C CYS A 249 13.43 22.83 3.51
N ASN A 250 13.88 21.57 3.46
CA ASN A 250 14.73 21.02 2.41
C ASN A 250 13.98 20.14 1.42
N LEU A 251 12.65 20.21 1.41
CA LEU A 251 11.82 19.40 0.53
C LEU A 251 11.92 19.89 -0.92
N PRO A 252 12.16 19.00 -1.89
CA PRO A 252 12.23 19.38 -3.31
C PRO A 252 10.87 19.84 -3.84
N VAL A 253 9.79 19.28 -3.31
CA VAL A 253 8.41 19.64 -3.63
C VAL A 253 7.75 20.29 -2.42
N GLN A 254 7.43 21.57 -2.55
CA GLN A 254 6.79 22.36 -1.51
C GLN A 254 5.43 21.75 -1.14
N TRP A 255 5.17 21.65 0.16
CA TRP A 255 3.90 21.16 0.68
C TRP A 255 2.97 22.34 0.96
N MET A 256 1.91 22.42 0.17
CA MET A 256 0.86 23.43 0.31
C MET A 256 -0.32 22.88 1.13
N SER A 257 -0.86 23.71 2.01
CA SER A 257 -2.05 23.46 2.83
C SER A 257 -3.08 24.56 2.61
N ALA A 258 -4.36 24.23 2.75
CA ALA A 258 -5.44 25.21 2.74
C ALA A 258 -5.22 26.26 3.84
N HIS A 259 -5.42 27.53 3.51
CA HIS A 259 -5.27 28.60 4.48
C HIS A 259 -6.26 28.41 5.65
N PRO A 260 -5.85 28.52 6.92
CA PRO A 260 -6.71 28.24 8.07
C PRO A 260 -8.03 29.03 8.05
N GLU A 261 -7.97 30.33 7.73
CA GLU A 261 -9.14 31.22 7.72
C GLU A 261 -9.85 31.35 6.36
N ARG A 262 -9.09 31.37 5.25
CA ARG A 262 -9.64 31.56 3.89
C ARG A 262 -10.04 30.25 3.19
N GLY A 263 -9.82 29.12 3.87
CA GLY A 263 -10.12 27.79 3.37
C GLY A 263 -9.29 27.39 2.16
N ALA A 264 -9.79 26.41 1.41
CA ALA A 264 -9.08 25.79 0.29
C ALA A 264 -8.80 26.73 -0.90
N SER A 265 -9.42 27.91 -0.94
CA SER A 265 -9.27 28.92 -2.00
C SER A 265 -7.86 29.53 -2.05
N VAL A 266 -7.16 29.53 -0.92
CA VAL A 266 -5.80 30.04 -0.78
C VAL A 266 -4.94 28.91 -0.23
N GLN A 267 -3.86 28.60 -0.95
CA GLN A 267 -2.90 27.57 -0.56
C GLN A 267 -1.64 28.24 -0.03
N VAL A 268 -1.22 27.85 1.17
CA VAL A 268 -0.02 28.37 1.82
C VAL A 268 0.93 27.22 2.16
N PRO A 269 2.25 27.41 2.11
CA PRO A 269 3.18 26.38 2.52
C PRO A 269 3.05 26.06 4.01
N ILE A 270 3.41 24.84 4.44
CA ILE A 270 3.24 24.41 5.84
C ILE A 270 3.86 25.36 6.86
N TRP A 271 5.07 25.88 6.61
CA TRP A 271 5.71 26.79 7.57
C TRP A 271 4.91 28.08 7.77
N GLU A 272 4.24 28.57 6.72
CA GLU A 272 3.35 29.73 6.80
C GLU A 272 2.02 29.35 7.46
N HIS A 273 1.48 28.17 7.14
CA HIS A 273 0.29 27.64 7.82
C HIS A 273 0.49 27.51 9.33
N LEU A 274 1.65 27.03 9.77
CA LEU A 274 2.04 26.94 11.17
C LEU A 274 2.14 28.32 11.82
N ALA A 275 2.77 29.28 11.14
CA ALA A 275 2.87 30.65 11.64
C ALA A 275 1.49 31.31 11.79
N LEU A 276 0.60 31.14 10.81
CA LEU A 276 -0.78 31.65 10.85
C LEU A 276 -1.58 31.03 11.99
N ARG A 277 -1.49 29.71 12.20
CA ARG A 277 -2.13 29.04 13.34
C ARG A 277 -1.62 29.56 14.69
N LEU A 278 -0.31 29.71 14.82
CA LEU A 278 0.31 30.22 16.04
C LEU A 278 -0.11 31.67 16.31
N GLN A 279 -0.22 32.50 15.27
CA GLN A 279 -0.75 33.86 15.37
C GLN A 279 -2.22 33.87 15.79
N SER A 280 -3.04 32.95 15.27
CA SER A 280 -4.44 32.79 15.67
C SER A 280 -4.55 32.43 17.16
N LEU A 281 -3.78 31.46 17.64
CA LEU A 281 -3.73 31.09 19.05
C LEU A 281 -3.23 32.23 19.94
N LYS A 282 -2.24 33.01 19.50
CA LYS A 282 -1.74 34.20 20.21
C LYS A 282 -2.81 35.29 20.31
N THR A 283 -3.63 35.44 19.26
CA THR A 283 -4.74 36.40 19.25
C THR A 283 -5.86 35.94 20.18
N GLN A 284 -6.10 34.63 20.26
CA GLN A 284 -7.12 34.04 21.13
C GLN A 284 -6.71 34.07 22.62
N TYR A 285 -5.42 33.89 22.92
CA TYR A 285 -4.88 33.82 24.28
C TYR A 285 -3.67 34.78 24.45
N PRO A 286 -3.89 36.10 24.45
CA PRO A 286 -2.81 37.09 24.47
C PRO A 286 -2.00 37.11 25.77
N GLU A 287 -2.58 36.64 26.88
CA GLU A 287 -1.95 36.60 28.20
C GLU A 287 -1.04 35.38 28.43
N LEU A 288 -1.07 34.41 27.51
CA LEU A 288 -0.33 33.16 27.64
C LEU A 288 0.99 33.21 26.87
N GLN A 289 2.01 32.55 27.43
CA GLN A 289 3.26 32.28 26.76
C GLN A 289 3.13 31.00 25.94
N LEU A 290 3.35 31.09 24.63
CA LEU A 290 3.20 29.96 23.72
C LEU A 290 4.56 29.33 23.42
N ASP A 291 4.68 28.02 23.58
CA ASP A 291 5.77 27.26 23.02
C ASP A 291 5.30 26.31 21.91
N LEU A 292 6.20 25.98 20.99
CA LEU A 292 5.90 25.11 19.85
C LEU A 292 6.92 23.98 19.79
N THR A 293 6.42 22.75 19.79
CA THR A 293 7.20 21.56 19.50
C THR A 293 6.80 21.02 18.13
N VAL A 294 7.77 20.87 17.23
CA VAL A 294 7.58 20.28 15.91
C VAL A 294 8.33 18.96 15.85
N ILE A 295 7.59 17.87 15.66
CA ILE A 295 8.12 16.53 15.49
C ILE A 295 7.93 16.14 14.03
N THR A 296 9.04 15.92 13.32
CA THR A 296 9.00 15.43 11.95
C THR A 296 9.43 13.97 11.92
N SER A 297 8.71 13.15 11.18
CA SER A 297 8.93 11.71 10.99
C SER A 297 9.04 11.44 9.49
N GLN A 298 10.11 10.75 9.11
CA GLN A 298 10.38 10.41 7.72
C GLN A 298 10.61 8.91 7.59
N LEU A 299 9.93 8.32 6.60
CA LEU A 299 10.17 6.96 6.11
C LEU A 299 10.61 7.07 4.66
N VAL A 300 11.79 6.52 4.34
CA VAL A 300 12.27 6.43 2.97
C VAL A 300 12.34 4.97 2.56
N LEU A 301 11.62 4.63 1.51
CA LEU A 301 11.68 3.33 0.86
C LEU A 301 12.23 3.54 -0.54
N TRP A 302 13.40 2.98 -0.83
CA TRP A 302 13.88 2.89 -2.20
C TRP A 302 13.77 1.46 -2.70
N ASN A 303 13.53 1.31 -4.00
CA ASN A 303 13.85 0.09 -4.70
C ASN A 303 15.13 0.32 -5.50
N LYS A 304 16.26 -0.25 -5.05
CA LYS A 304 17.48 -0.26 -5.85
C LYS A 304 17.36 -1.41 -6.85
N SER A 305 17.62 -1.13 -8.12
CA SER A 305 17.81 -2.14 -9.16
C SER A 305 19.06 -2.96 -8.81
N TRP A 306 18.88 -3.93 -7.91
CA TRP A 306 19.95 -4.81 -7.44
C TRP A 306 20.27 -5.89 -8.46
N VAL A 307 19.41 -6.05 -9.47
CA VAL A 307 19.55 -7.00 -10.57
C VAL A 307 19.50 -6.22 -11.87
N TYR A 308 20.28 -6.60 -12.88
CA TYR A 308 20.21 -6.13 -14.28
C TYR A 308 18.85 -6.37 -14.96
N LEU A 309 17.83 -6.80 -14.21
CA LEU A 309 16.48 -7.01 -14.70
C LEU A 309 15.76 -5.66 -14.87
N PRO A 310 14.92 -5.54 -15.91
CA PRO A 310 14.10 -4.36 -16.11
C PRO A 310 13.09 -4.26 -14.96
N ILE A 311 13.19 -3.20 -14.16
CA ILE A 311 12.27 -2.91 -13.06
C ILE A 311 12.08 -1.41 -12.96
N VAL A 312 10.84 -0.98 -12.73
CA VAL A 312 10.51 0.40 -12.43
C VAL A 312 11.27 0.82 -11.17
N ARG A 313 12.06 1.88 -11.31
CA ARG A 313 12.76 2.49 -10.20
C ARG A 313 11.80 3.41 -9.48
N TYR A 314 11.76 3.28 -8.17
CA TYR A 314 11.03 4.25 -7.37
C TYR A 314 11.73 4.54 -6.04
N ALA A 315 11.54 5.76 -5.58
CA ALA A 315 11.88 6.23 -4.26
C ALA A 315 10.62 6.80 -3.63
N ALA A 316 10.07 6.10 -2.65
CA ALA A 316 8.94 6.54 -1.85
C ALA A 316 9.43 7.24 -0.59
N GLN A 317 8.80 8.36 -0.26
CA GLN A 317 9.06 9.13 0.93
C GLN A 317 7.72 9.44 1.60
N THR A 318 7.52 8.92 2.81
CA THR A 318 6.44 9.38 3.70
C THR A 318 7.01 10.43 4.63
N LEU A 319 6.32 11.57 4.72
CA LEU A 319 6.63 12.65 5.64
C LEU A 319 5.42 12.96 6.50
N GLU A 320 5.63 12.87 7.80
CA GLU A 320 4.63 13.09 8.83
C GLU A 320 5.15 14.17 9.77
N ILE A 321 4.28 15.10 10.14
CA ILE A 321 4.63 16.21 11.03
C ILE A 321 3.54 16.32 12.08
N SER A 322 3.90 16.20 13.35
CA SER A 322 3.05 16.57 14.47
C SER A 322 3.56 17.87 15.07
N THR A 323 2.65 18.82 15.24
CA THR A 323 2.93 20.09 15.90
C THR A 323 2.10 20.19 17.16
N ILE A 324 2.79 20.37 18.27
CA ILE A 324 2.15 20.52 19.58
C ILE A 324 2.48 21.91 20.10
N VAL A 325 1.45 22.71 20.33
CA VAL A 325 1.57 24.06 20.91
C VAL A 325 1.08 23.99 22.35
N ARG A 326 1.83 24.55 23.30
CA ARG A 326 1.35 24.71 24.68
C ARG A 326 1.23 26.18 25.01
N GLY A 327 0.09 26.57 25.58
CA GLY A 327 -0.09 27.87 26.19
C GLY A 327 0.15 27.78 27.69
N GLN A 328 1.14 28.50 28.19
CA GLN A 328 1.54 28.49 29.60
C GLN A 328 1.28 29.84 30.25
N ARG A 329 0.81 29.78 31.50
CA ARG A 329 0.71 30.94 32.39
C ARG A 329 1.86 30.89 33.37
N CYS A 330 2.77 31.85 33.27
CA CYS A 330 3.93 31.94 34.14
C CYS A 330 3.75 33.06 35.16
N VAL A 331 3.85 32.72 36.44
CA VAL A 331 3.77 33.66 37.55
C VAL A 331 5.13 33.70 38.24
N THR A 332 5.67 34.91 38.42
CA THR A 332 6.90 35.11 39.18
C THR A 332 6.59 34.98 40.66
N ALA A 333 7.02 33.88 41.28
CA ALA A 333 6.88 33.72 42.72
C ALA A 333 8.10 34.35 43.41
N THR A 334 7.90 35.46 44.11
CA THR A 334 8.87 35.97 45.08
C THR A 334 8.70 35.18 46.37
N THR A 335 9.41 34.06 46.53
CA THR A 335 9.52 33.40 47.84
C THR A 335 10.26 34.33 48.78
N GLY A 336 9.59 34.80 49.83
CA GLY A 336 10.05 35.85 50.74
C GLY A 336 11.19 35.49 51.69
N GLU A 337 12.09 34.58 51.30
CA GLU A 337 13.22 34.18 52.14
C GLU A 337 14.61 34.32 51.48
N ASP A 338 14.74 34.54 50.16
CA ASP A 338 16.02 34.91 49.54
C ASP A 338 15.82 35.75 48.25
N PRO A 339 16.43 36.95 48.09
CA PRO A 339 16.12 37.87 46.98
C PRO A 339 16.81 37.57 45.65
N GLU A 340 17.64 36.53 45.53
CA GLU A 340 18.61 36.45 44.41
C GLU A 340 18.21 35.58 43.20
N THR A 341 17.10 34.83 43.24
CA THR A 341 16.59 34.16 42.03
C THR A 341 15.06 34.10 41.99
N PRO A 342 14.37 34.91 41.15
CA PRO A 342 12.93 34.77 40.96
C PRO A 342 12.63 33.40 40.35
N ILE A 343 11.86 32.57 41.05
CA ILE A 343 11.39 31.29 40.52
C ILE A 343 10.18 31.57 39.64
N LEU A 344 10.34 31.33 38.33
CA LEU A 344 9.24 31.41 37.38
C LEU A 344 8.43 30.11 37.46
N ASN A 345 7.22 30.18 38.02
CA ASN A 345 6.32 29.03 38.07
C ASN A 345 5.35 29.08 36.89
N CYS A 346 5.55 28.19 35.91
CA CYS A 346 4.73 28.11 34.71
C CYS A 346 3.77 26.91 34.79
N SER A 347 2.48 27.17 34.62
CA SER A 347 1.45 26.14 34.49
C SER A 347 0.88 26.12 33.08
N THR A 348 0.80 24.95 32.46
CA THR A 348 0.17 24.77 31.14
C THR A 348 -1.35 24.94 31.27
N VAL A 349 -1.92 25.80 30.43
CA VAL A 349 -3.35 26.14 30.35
C VAL A 349 -4.02 25.44 29.18
N PHE A 350 -3.37 25.36 28.02
CA PHE A 350 -3.90 24.61 26.88
C PHE A 350 -2.82 23.82 26.15
N VAL A 351 -3.25 22.78 25.43
CA VAL A 351 -2.43 22.01 24.48
C VAL A 351 -3.19 21.87 23.17
N ASP A 352 -2.56 22.27 22.05
CA ASP A 352 -3.05 22.09 20.68
C ASP A 352 -2.20 21.05 19.96
N ASP A 353 -2.79 19.97 19.44
CA ASP A 353 -2.16 18.95 18.59
C ASP A 353 -2.73 19.06 17.18
N TYR A 354 -1.87 19.39 16.22
CA TYR A 354 -2.19 19.49 14.81
C TYR A 354 -1.21 18.66 13.99
N ARG A 355 -1.71 17.98 12.96
CA ARG A 355 -0.93 16.99 12.20
C ARG A 355 -0.98 17.22 10.71
N TYR A 356 0.12 16.86 10.07
CA TYR A 356 0.30 16.88 8.64
C TYR A 356 0.84 15.54 8.17
N GLU A 357 0.24 14.99 7.11
CA GLU A 357 0.73 13.76 6.48
C GLU A 357 0.75 13.84 4.96
N ARG A 358 1.84 13.35 4.38
CA ARG A 358 1.91 13.08 2.94
C ARG A 358 2.84 11.93 2.64
N ALA A 359 2.64 11.32 1.49
CA ALA A 359 3.63 10.43 0.93
C ALA A 359 3.80 10.65 -0.58
N LEU A 360 5.06 10.79 -0.98
CA LEU A 360 5.49 11.06 -2.34
C LEU A 360 6.23 9.85 -2.90
N VAL A 361 6.12 9.63 -4.20
CA VAL A 361 6.94 8.66 -4.94
C VAL A 361 7.55 9.34 -6.14
N LEU A 362 8.89 9.30 -6.22
CA LEU A 362 9.61 9.51 -7.48
C LEU A 362 9.65 8.18 -8.23
N ASN A 363 9.29 8.16 -9.51
CA ASN A 363 9.27 6.92 -10.30
C ASN A 363 9.48 7.15 -11.80
N ASP A 364 10.00 6.15 -12.51
CA ASP A 364 10.21 6.16 -13.96
C ASP A 364 9.17 5.32 -14.73
N ALA A 365 7.98 5.09 -14.16
CA ALA A 365 7.04 4.09 -14.65
C ALA A 365 6.48 4.38 -16.06
N GLU A 366 6.25 5.66 -16.37
CA GLU A 366 5.75 6.07 -17.68
C GLU A 366 6.73 5.68 -18.81
N GLY A 367 8.04 5.69 -18.53
CA GLY A 367 9.07 5.26 -19.48
C GLY A 367 9.00 3.76 -19.82
N TRP A 368 8.46 2.94 -18.92
CA TRP A 368 8.31 1.49 -19.11
C TRP A 368 6.98 1.10 -19.78
N TYR A 369 6.07 2.06 -19.99
CA TYR A 369 4.72 1.79 -20.50
C TYR A 369 4.74 1.02 -21.83
N THR A 370 5.61 1.41 -22.77
CA THR A 370 5.71 0.74 -24.07
C THR A 370 6.13 -0.72 -23.91
N SER A 371 7.15 -1.00 -23.10
CA SER A 371 7.64 -2.35 -22.85
C SER A 371 6.57 -3.22 -22.19
N THR A 372 5.90 -2.71 -21.15
CA THR A 372 4.83 -3.47 -20.47
C THR A 372 3.63 -3.70 -21.37
N THR A 373 3.28 -2.71 -22.21
CA THR A 373 2.19 -2.81 -23.19
C THR A 373 2.47 -3.87 -24.24
N LEU A 374 3.68 -3.88 -24.79
CA LEU A 374 4.08 -4.88 -25.79
C LEU A 374 4.08 -6.29 -25.21
N LEU A 375 4.64 -6.47 -24.01
CA LEU A 375 4.66 -7.77 -23.33
C LEU A 375 3.24 -8.29 -23.06
N ARG A 376 2.38 -7.49 -22.43
CA ARG A 376 0.99 -7.88 -22.13
C ARG A 376 0.19 -8.08 -23.40
N GLY A 377 0.32 -7.18 -24.37
CA GLY A 377 -0.36 -7.25 -25.66
C GLY A 377 0.01 -8.51 -26.44
N ALA A 378 1.30 -8.87 -26.50
CA ALA A 378 1.76 -10.09 -27.15
C ALA A 378 1.24 -11.34 -26.43
N GLY A 379 1.30 -11.37 -25.09
CA GLY A 379 0.75 -12.47 -24.29
C GLY A 379 -0.76 -12.66 -24.51
N GLN A 380 -1.52 -11.56 -24.50
CA GLN A 380 -2.97 -11.60 -24.68
C GLN A 380 -3.35 -11.99 -26.10
N LEU A 381 -2.71 -11.41 -27.11
CA LEU A 381 -2.94 -11.75 -28.52
C LEU A 381 -2.68 -13.24 -28.77
N PHE A 382 -1.62 -13.79 -28.18
CA PHE A 382 -1.34 -15.22 -28.27
C PHE A 382 -2.46 -16.07 -27.67
N ILE A 383 -3.00 -15.68 -26.51
CA ILE A 383 -4.12 -16.39 -25.88
C ILE A 383 -5.37 -16.36 -26.78
N TRP A 384 -5.69 -15.20 -27.36
CA TRP A 384 -6.81 -15.06 -28.30
C TRP A 384 -6.65 -15.97 -29.52
N ILE A 385 -5.49 -15.93 -30.17
CA ILE A 385 -5.19 -16.79 -31.32
C ILE A 385 -5.32 -18.25 -30.92
N ARG A 386 -4.77 -18.64 -29.76
CA ARG A 386 -4.82 -20.02 -29.28
C ARG A 386 -6.25 -20.51 -29.03
N ILE A 387 -7.10 -19.68 -28.42
CA ILE A 387 -8.52 -20.02 -28.19
C ILE A 387 -9.26 -20.13 -29.53
N ALA A 388 -9.01 -19.21 -30.47
CA ALA A 388 -9.61 -19.27 -31.80
C ALA A 388 -9.16 -20.52 -32.57
N SER A 389 -7.87 -20.85 -32.56
CA SER A 389 -7.34 -22.08 -33.18
C SER A 389 -7.91 -23.33 -32.52
N LEU A 390 -8.07 -23.34 -31.19
CA LEU A 390 -8.69 -24.46 -30.47
C LEU A 390 -10.16 -24.61 -30.87
N ALA A 391 -10.91 -23.51 -30.98
CA ALA A 391 -12.30 -23.53 -31.42
C ALA A 391 -12.45 -24.04 -32.85
N LEU A 392 -11.57 -23.59 -33.76
CA LEU A 392 -11.52 -24.08 -35.14
C LEU A 392 -11.13 -25.57 -35.19
N GLY A 393 -10.19 -26.02 -34.37
CA GLY A 393 -9.80 -27.42 -34.26
C GLY A 393 -10.93 -28.31 -33.74
N CYS A 394 -11.63 -27.88 -32.69
CA CYS A 394 -12.82 -28.57 -32.19
C CYS A 394 -13.93 -28.61 -33.23
N TYR A 395 -14.15 -27.51 -33.97
CA TYR A 395 -15.13 -27.47 -35.05
C TYR A 395 -14.78 -28.47 -36.16
N ALA A 396 -13.53 -28.42 -36.65
CA ALA A 396 -13.05 -29.34 -37.67
C ALA A 396 -13.21 -30.81 -37.24
N ALA A 397 -12.81 -31.15 -36.01
CA ALA A 397 -12.97 -32.49 -35.45
C ALA A 397 -14.44 -32.93 -35.44
N ARG A 398 -15.35 -32.07 -34.94
CA ARG A 398 -16.79 -32.38 -34.90
C ARG A 398 -17.47 -32.43 -36.27
N THR A 399 -16.94 -31.74 -37.28
CA THR A 399 -17.50 -31.80 -38.64
C THR A 399 -17.19 -33.08 -39.40
N VAL A 400 -16.10 -33.77 -39.03
CA VAL A 400 -15.67 -35.02 -39.66
C VAL A 400 -16.42 -36.22 -39.08
N GLU A 401 -16.91 -36.14 -37.83
CA GLU A 401 -17.73 -37.18 -37.22
C GLU A 401 -18.98 -37.49 -38.08
N LEU A 402 -19.14 -38.76 -38.47
CA LEU A 402 -20.24 -39.25 -39.30
C LEU A 402 -21.62 -38.83 -38.74
N LYS A 403 -21.76 -38.83 -37.40
CA LYS A 403 -22.96 -38.43 -36.66
C LYS A 403 -23.39 -36.98 -36.95
N PHE A 404 -22.43 -36.09 -37.21
CA PHE A 404 -22.68 -34.66 -37.38
C PHE A 404 -22.43 -34.15 -38.79
N HIS A 405 -21.90 -34.97 -39.71
CA HIS A 405 -21.59 -34.57 -41.08
C HIS A 405 -22.77 -33.87 -41.79
N ARG A 406 -23.99 -34.43 -41.68
CA ARG A 406 -25.24 -33.89 -42.25
C ARG A 406 -26.03 -32.97 -41.30
N ALA A 407 -25.55 -32.74 -40.08
CA ALA A 407 -26.25 -31.90 -39.12
C ALA A 407 -26.21 -30.41 -39.52
N LYS A 408 -27.22 -29.65 -39.10
CA LYS A 408 -27.29 -28.21 -39.33
C LYS A 408 -26.14 -27.50 -38.59
N TRP A 409 -25.73 -26.34 -39.10
CA TRP A 409 -24.57 -25.59 -38.60
C TRP A 409 -24.66 -25.21 -37.12
N TYR A 410 -25.87 -24.90 -36.61
CA TYR A 410 -26.06 -24.56 -35.19
C TYR A 410 -25.85 -25.77 -34.26
N THR A 411 -26.23 -26.97 -34.71
CA THR A 411 -25.98 -28.22 -33.97
C THR A 411 -24.48 -28.49 -33.89
N LYS A 412 -23.76 -28.33 -35.01
CA LYS A 412 -22.30 -28.44 -35.06
C LYS A 412 -21.64 -27.43 -34.11
N LEU A 413 -22.13 -26.20 -34.07
CA LEU A 413 -21.61 -25.16 -33.18
C LEU A 413 -21.85 -25.50 -31.69
N TYR A 414 -23.03 -26.02 -31.35
CA TYR A 414 -23.35 -26.44 -29.98
C TYR A 414 -22.40 -27.54 -29.47
N TYR A 415 -22.20 -28.60 -30.27
CA TYR A 415 -21.28 -29.68 -29.90
C TYR A 415 -19.81 -29.24 -29.90
N THR A 416 -19.44 -28.30 -30.75
CA THR A 416 -18.11 -27.64 -30.71
C THR A 416 -17.92 -26.87 -29.40
N ALA A 417 -18.90 -26.06 -29.00
CA ALA A 417 -18.85 -25.33 -27.74
C ALA A 417 -18.79 -26.27 -26.53
N SER A 418 -19.58 -27.36 -26.56
CA SER A 418 -19.54 -28.41 -25.53
C SER A 418 -18.15 -29.05 -25.45
N ALA A 419 -17.53 -29.39 -26.58
CA ALA A 419 -16.18 -29.94 -26.63
C ALA A 419 -15.12 -28.96 -26.07
N LEU A 420 -15.21 -27.68 -26.42
CA LEU A 420 -14.32 -26.65 -25.87
C LEU A 420 -14.43 -26.52 -24.36
N ILE A 421 -15.64 -26.56 -23.83
CA ILE A 421 -15.90 -26.43 -22.39
C ILE A 421 -15.39 -27.65 -21.60
N LYS A 422 -15.40 -28.85 -22.23
CA LYS A 422 -14.82 -30.07 -21.65
C LYS A 422 -13.30 -29.99 -21.48
N ILE A 423 -12.61 -29.18 -22.30
CA ILE A 423 -11.17 -28.96 -22.16
C ILE A 423 -10.92 -28.04 -20.95
N PRO A 424 -10.11 -28.46 -19.97
CA PRO A 424 -9.85 -27.64 -18.80
C PRO A 424 -9.20 -26.30 -19.16
N SER A 425 -9.78 -25.19 -18.71
CA SER A 425 -9.30 -23.82 -19.02
C SER A 425 -7.82 -23.60 -18.66
N HIS A 426 -7.34 -24.21 -17.58
CA HIS A 426 -5.94 -24.09 -17.16
C HIS A 426 -4.95 -24.68 -18.19
N VAL A 427 -5.34 -25.69 -18.97
CA VAL A 427 -4.50 -26.23 -20.06
C VAL A 427 -4.43 -25.26 -21.24
N ILE A 428 -5.56 -24.60 -21.52
CA ILE A 428 -5.69 -23.61 -22.59
C ILE A 428 -4.85 -22.37 -22.26
N ILE A 429 -4.98 -21.86 -21.03
CA ILE A 429 -4.34 -20.61 -20.59
C ILE A 429 -2.88 -20.88 -20.22
N TYR A 430 -2.62 -21.78 -19.27
CA TYR A 430 -1.31 -21.99 -18.67
C TYR A 430 -0.48 -23.10 -19.35
N GLY A 431 -1.00 -23.74 -20.39
CA GLY A 431 -0.26 -24.79 -21.10
C GLY A 431 1.05 -24.30 -21.74
N ASN A 432 1.08 -23.07 -22.24
CA ASN A 432 2.23 -22.52 -22.98
C ASN A 432 3.06 -21.55 -22.12
N TRP A 433 4.37 -21.54 -22.34
CA TRP A 433 5.32 -20.65 -21.65
C TRP A 433 5.18 -19.18 -22.07
N LEU A 434 4.92 -18.91 -23.34
CA LEU A 434 4.94 -17.55 -23.90
C LEU A 434 4.05 -16.56 -23.13
N PRO A 435 2.73 -16.79 -22.97
CA PRO A 435 1.88 -15.84 -22.25
C PRO A 435 2.30 -15.71 -20.78
N ILE A 436 2.68 -16.80 -20.12
CA ILE A 436 3.10 -16.78 -18.72
C ILE A 436 4.35 -15.92 -18.55
N VAL A 437 5.37 -16.11 -19.39
CA VAL A 437 6.62 -15.35 -19.31
C VAL A 437 6.36 -13.88 -19.64
N CYS A 438 5.62 -13.59 -20.71
CA CYS A 438 5.27 -12.21 -21.08
C CYS A 438 4.57 -11.47 -19.93
N TYR A 439 3.54 -12.07 -19.35
CA TYR A 439 2.79 -11.47 -18.25
C TYR A 439 3.60 -11.39 -16.95
N ALA A 440 4.36 -12.43 -16.61
CA ALA A 440 5.19 -12.44 -15.41
C ALA A 440 6.31 -11.38 -15.49
N VAL A 441 6.97 -11.23 -16.64
CA VAL A 441 7.98 -10.18 -16.84
C VAL A 441 7.35 -8.80 -16.82
N ALA A 442 6.21 -8.60 -17.49
CA ALA A 442 5.52 -7.31 -17.44
C ALA A 442 5.12 -6.92 -16.00
N HIS A 443 4.59 -7.88 -15.23
CA HIS A 443 4.22 -7.68 -13.83
C HIS A 443 5.44 -7.54 -12.91
N PHE A 444 6.59 -8.13 -13.25
CA PHE A 444 7.84 -7.90 -12.54
C PHE A 444 8.36 -6.46 -12.72
N ILE A 445 8.19 -5.89 -13.92
CA ILE A 445 8.63 -4.53 -14.23
C ILE A 445 7.87 -3.50 -13.37
N ASP A 446 6.54 -3.52 -13.37
CA ASP A 446 5.71 -2.47 -12.75
C ASP A 446 5.00 -2.88 -11.44
N GLY A 447 5.03 -4.16 -11.08
CA GLY A 447 4.25 -4.70 -9.97
C GLY A 447 4.56 -4.07 -8.62
N ALA A 448 5.83 -3.76 -8.34
CA ALA A 448 6.22 -3.15 -7.06
C ALA A 448 5.61 -1.75 -6.87
N LEU A 449 5.64 -0.91 -7.91
CA LEU A 449 5.01 0.41 -7.87
C LEU A 449 3.49 0.30 -7.80
N ILE A 450 2.90 -0.61 -8.58
CA ILE A 450 1.46 -0.87 -8.55
C ILE A 450 1.00 -1.30 -7.16
N HIS A 451 1.75 -2.17 -6.49
CA HIS A 451 1.45 -2.60 -5.12
C HIS A 451 1.58 -1.45 -4.12
N LEU A 452 2.59 -0.58 -4.29
CA LEU A 452 2.74 0.62 -3.47
C LEU A 452 1.55 1.57 -3.63
N ILE A 453 1.12 1.85 -4.86
CA ILE A 453 -0.05 2.69 -5.15
C ILE A 453 -1.34 2.01 -4.69
N SER A 454 -1.45 0.68 -4.87
CA SER A 454 -2.58 -0.09 -4.35
C SER A 454 -2.70 0.00 -2.84
N ASN A 455 -1.60 0.20 -2.12
CA ASN A 455 -1.65 0.34 -0.67
C ASN A 455 -2.35 1.63 -0.23
N THR A 456 -2.45 2.64 -1.09
CA THR A 456 -2.99 3.94 -0.72
C THR A 456 -4.51 3.94 -0.67
N VAL A 457 -5.15 3.12 -1.49
CA VAL A 457 -6.61 2.96 -1.44
C VAL A 457 -7.08 2.32 -0.12
N TRP A 458 -6.15 1.69 0.59
CA TRP A 458 -6.40 1.10 1.91
C TRP A 458 -5.86 1.94 3.06
N SER A 459 -5.36 3.17 2.80
CA SER A 459 -4.87 4.02 3.89
C SER A 459 -6.03 4.50 4.75
N THR A 460 -5.92 4.31 6.06
CA THR A 460 -6.84 4.87 7.04
C THR A 460 -6.35 6.24 7.49
N VAL A 461 -7.20 7.26 7.41
CA VAL A 461 -6.97 8.54 8.10
C VAL A 461 -7.95 8.60 9.27
N ASN A 462 -7.45 8.89 10.47
CA ASN A 462 -8.26 8.85 11.71
C ASN A 462 -9.00 7.51 11.91
N GLY A 463 -8.40 6.39 11.49
CA GLY A 463 -8.99 5.05 11.63
C GLY A 463 -10.16 4.74 10.70
N ALA A 464 -10.53 5.63 9.77
CA ALA A 464 -11.58 5.39 8.78
C ALA A 464 -11.02 5.11 7.37
N ILE A 465 -11.65 4.19 6.65
CA ILE A 465 -11.35 3.88 5.24
C ILE A 465 -12.46 4.48 4.36
N ASP A 466 -12.11 5.28 3.36
CA ASP A 466 -13.04 5.69 2.30
C ASP A 466 -13.20 4.54 1.28
N PHE A 467 -14.18 3.67 1.53
CA PHE A 467 -14.41 2.50 0.68
C PHE A 467 -15.19 2.86 -0.58
N GLN A 468 -14.49 2.88 -1.72
CA GLN A 468 -15.09 3.06 -3.04
C GLN A 468 -15.12 1.71 -3.80
N PRO A 469 -16.29 1.09 -4.00
CA PRO A 469 -16.39 -0.26 -4.57
C PRO A 469 -15.72 -0.41 -5.94
N VAL A 470 -15.84 0.60 -6.80
CA VAL A 470 -15.25 0.57 -8.15
C VAL A 470 -13.71 0.54 -8.06
N LYS A 471 -13.10 1.41 -7.25
CA LYS A 471 -11.65 1.40 -7.01
C LYS A 471 -11.19 0.06 -6.45
N TYR A 472 -11.97 -0.50 -5.52
CA TYR A 472 -11.72 -1.82 -4.96
C TYR A 472 -11.66 -2.91 -6.04
N PHE A 473 -12.69 -3.04 -6.88
CA PHE A 473 -12.72 -4.08 -7.92
C PHE A 473 -11.62 -3.91 -8.97
N THR A 474 -11.27 -2.67 -9.33
CA THR A 474 -10.14 -2.39 -10.23
C THR A 474 -8.82 -2.86 -9.62
N ILE A 475 -8.56 -2.51 -8.36
CA ILE A 475 -7.33 -2.91 -7.66
C ILE A 475 -7.27 -4.42 -7.44
N ALA A 476 -8.35 -5.02 -6.98
CA ALA A 476 -8.44 -6.47 -6.82
C ALA A 476 -8.16 -7.17 -8.16
N SER A 477 -8.67 -6.63 -9.26
CA SER A 477 -8.42 -7.15 -10.61
C SER A 477 -6.96 -7.06 -11.02
N ILE A 478 -6.29 -5.94 -10.71
CA ILE A 478 -4.85 -5.78 -10.97
C ILE A 478 -4.05 -6.78 -10.12
N GLN A 479 -4.41 -7.00 -8.85
CA GLN A 479 -3.73 -7.97 -7.98
C GLN A 479 -3.87 -9.43 -8.45
N MET A 480 -4.90 -9.77 -9.22
CA MET A 480 -5.02 -11.10 -9.82
C MET A 480 -3.86 -11.44 -10.77
N ARG A 481 -3.11 -10.45 -11.27
CA ARG A 481 -1.90 -10.67 -12.08
C ARG A 481 -0.79 -11.43 -11.35
N ASN A 482 -0.85 -11.52 -10.02
CA ASN A 482 0.02 -12.38 -9.23
C ASN A 482 -0.09 -13.87 -9.62
N ILE A 483 -1.20 -14.29 -10.25
CA ILE A 483 -1.37 -15.65 -10.77
C ILE A 483 -0.30 -16.03 -11.79
N TRP A 484 0.25 -15.06 -12.54
CA TRP A 484 1.28 -15.32 -13.54
C TRP A 484 2.60 -15.72 -12.91
N PHE A 485 2.95 -15.17 -11.74
CA PHE A 485 4.10 -15.63 -10.96
C PHE A 485 3.88 -17.02 -10.38
N VAL A 486 2.68 -17.31 -9.87
CA VAL A 486 2.34 -18.67 -9.40
C VAL A 486 2.45 -19.69 -10.54
N ALA A 487 1.91 -19.35 -11.72
CA ALA A 487 1.99 -20.21 -12.90
C ALA A 487 3.45 -20.41 -13.37
N LEU A 488 4.26 -19.35 -13.36
CA LEU A 488 5.69 -19.43 -13.69
C LEU A 488 6.43 -20.32 -12.70
N TYR A 489 6.21 -20.12 -11.40
CA TYR A 489 6.81 -20.92 -10.33
C TYR A 489 6.45 -22.40 -10.47
N LEU A 490 5.16 -22.71 -10.64
CA LEU A 490 4.69 -24.09 -10.79
C LEU A 490 5.30 -24.76 -12.02
N LYS A 491 5.43 -24.05 -13.15
CA LYS A 491 6.10 -24.58 -14.34
C LYS A 491 7.59 -24.84 -14.13
N LEU A 492 8.29 -23.95 -13.43
CA LEU A 492 9.70 -24.16 -13.11
C LEU A 492 9.87 -25.35 -12.15
N ALA A 493 8.98 -25.45 -11.15
CA ALA A 493 8.97 -26.56 -10.19
C ALA A 493 8.69 -27.91 -10.87
N THR A 494 7.75 -27.97 -11.83
CA THR A 494 7.49 -29.21 -12.59
C THR A 494 8.67 -29.62 -13.46
N ILE A 495 9.37 -28.68 -14.11
CA ILE A 495 10.62 -28.98 -14.83
C ILE A 495 11.68 -29.51 -13.86
N ALA A 496 11.88 -28.85 -12.72
CA ALA A 496 12.86 -29.28 -11.74
C ALA A 496 12.55 -30.69 -11.22
N TYR A 497 11.28 -30.95 -10.89
CA TYR A 497 10.82 -32.26 -10.45
C TYR A 497 11.02 -33.35 -11.52
N GLN A 498 10.67 -33.07 -12.79
CA GLN A 498 10.90 -34.00 -13.89
C GLN A 498 12.39 -34.33 -14.07
N LYS A 499 13.27 -33.33 -13.96
CA LYS A 499 14.72 -33.55 -14.01
C LYS A 499 15.22 -34.43 -12.87
N VAL A 500 14.74 -34.20 -11.65
CA VAL A 500 15.08 -35.04 -10.48
C VAL A 500 14.61 -36.47 -10.68
N LEU A 501 13.39 -36.66 -11.18
CA LEU A 501 12.80 -37.98 -11.42
C LEU A 501 13.55 -38.73 -12.54
N LEU A 502 13.92 -38.05 -13.62
CA LEU A 502 14.75 -38.61 -14.68
C LEU A 502 16.16 -38.96 -14.18
N ALA A 503 16.76 -38.13 -13.33
CA ALA A 503 18.05 -38.41 -12.71
C ALA A 503 17.99 -39.60 -11.74
N ALA A 504 16.87 -39.78 -11.03
CA ALA A 504 16.64 -40.93 -10.14
C ALA A 504 16.36 -42.24 -10.91
N GLN A 505 15.80 -42.14 -12.12
CA GLN A 505 15.55 -43.28 -13.01
C GLN A 505 16.73 -43.63 -13.93
N ALA A 506 17.79 -42.81 -13.94
CA ALA A 506 19.02 -43.14 -14.66
C ALA A 506 19.61 -44.42 -14.04
N PRO A 507 19.69 -45.54 -14.78
CA PRO A 507 20.20 -46.78 -14.24
C PRO A 507 21.66 -46.57 -13.79
N ALA A 508 21.97 -47.06 -12.60
CA ALA A 508 23.33 -47.24 -12.12
C ALA A 508 24.03 -48.29 -13.00
N HIS A 509 24.39 -47.93 -14.22
CA HIS A 509 25.15 -48.79 -15.10
C HIS A 509 26.64 -48.61 -14.84
N VAL A 510 27.18 -49.59 -14.10
CA VAL A 510 28.48 -50.24 -14.34
C VAL A 510 29.71 -49.42 -13.97
N ALA A 511 30.03 -49.43 -12.67
CA ALA A 511 31.43 -49.58 -12.25
C ALA A 511 31.75 -51.08 -12.31
N TYR A 512 32.45 -51.50 -13.36
CA TYR A 512 33.25 -52.72 -13.40
C TYR A 512 34.64 -52.34 -13.89
#